data_AF-A0A4Y2N284-F1
#
_entry.id   AF-A0A4Y2N284-F1
#
_cell.length_a   1.000
_cell.length_b   1.000
_cell.length_c   1.000
_cell.angle_alpha   90.00
_cell.angle_beta   90.00
_cell.angle_gamma   90.00
#
_symmetry.space_group_name_H-M   'P 1'
#
loop_
_entity.id
_entity.type
_entity.pdbx_description
1 polymer ?
#
loop_
_entity_poly.entity_id
_entity_poly.type
_entity_poly.pdbx_seq_one_letter_code
_entity_poly.pdbx_strand_id
1 'polypeptide(L)'
;MDSTWKDLFAVSFCLMLVDTGANVTLVRTDLAQKLKGNFIYTAPNISLKTATGEKAVIHGKLDAAIECGSRKFQHRIYVADITDPCILGLDFL
;
A
#
# COMPACT_ATOMS: atom_id res chain seq x y z
N MET A 1 -3.75 18.94 -23.50
CA MET A 1 -2.92 17.71 -23.50
C MET A 1 -2.94 17.15 -22.09
N ASP A 2 -3.57 16.03 -21.74
CA ASP A 2 -4.67 15.24 -22.27
C ASP A 2 -5.10 14.40 -21.05
N SER A 3 -6.38 14.46 -20.69
CA SER A 3 -7.01 13.82 -19.53
C SER A 3 -7.19 12.31 -19.66
N THR A 4 -6.68 11.66 -20.71
CA THR A 4 -6.87 10.23 -21.02
C THR A 4 -5.89 9.27 -20.34
N TRP A 5 -4.82 9.75 -19.69
CA TRP A 5 -3.83 8.86 -19.04
C TRP A 5 -4.15 8.52 -17.58
N LYS A 6 -5.06 9.25 -16.94
CA LYS A 6 -5.49 8.94 -15.56
C LYS A 6 -6.29 7.64 -15.46
N ASP A 7 -6.77 7.11 -16.58
CA ASP A 7 -7.65 5.94 -16.62
C ASP A 7 -6.89 4.61 -16.75
N LEU A 8 -5.59 4.64 -17.09
CA LEU A 8 -4.74 3.44 -17.20
C LEU A 8 -3.97 3.11 -15.91
N PHE A 9 -3.87 4.06 -14.98
CA PHE A 9 -3.35 3.85 -13.63
C PHE A 9 -4.26 4.58 -12.66
N ALA A 10 -4.96 3.86 -11.77
CA ALA A 10 -5.72 4.50 -10.70
C ALA A 10 -4.75 5.26 -9.79
N VAL A 11 -4.64 6.59 -9.98
CA VAL A 11 -3.85 7.46 -9.11
C VAL A 11 -4.75 7.81 -7.92
N SER A 12 -4.48 7.20 -6.77
CA SER A 12 -5.14 7.56 -5.52
C SER A 12 -4.20 8.40 -4.67
N PHE A 13 -4.63 9.61 -4.30
CA PHE A 13 -3.88 10.43 -3.38
C PHE A 13 -4.04 9.86 -1.96
N CYS A 14 -2.91 9.49 -1.34
CA CYS A 14 -2.83 8.97 0.02
C CYS A 14 -1.81 9.78 0.82
N LEU A 15 -2.13 10.11 2.07
CA LEU A 15 -1.12 10.57 3.02
C LEU A 15 -0.29 9.35 3.44
N MET A 16 0.99 9.33 3.09
CA MET A 16 1.88 8.22 3.44
C MET A 16 2.64 8.53 4.73
N LEU A 17 2.46 7.71 5.75
CA LEU A 17 3.29 7.72 6.95
C LEU A 17 4.64 7.05 6.63
N VAL A 18 5.75 7.75 6.85
CA VAL A 18 7.09 7.16 6.74
C VAL A 18 7.45 6.55 8.08
N ASP A 19 7.59 5.23 8.15
CA ASP A 19 7.80 4.49 9.39
C ASP A 19 9.03 3.58 9.30
N THR A 20 10.13 3.99 9.92
CA THR A 20 11.36 3.19 10.01
C THR A 20 11.22 1.99 10.94
N GLY A 21 10.17 1.93 11.76
CA GLY A 21 9.81 0.77 12.57
C GLY A 21 9.03 -0.30 11.80
N ALA A 22 8.53 0.00 10.60
CA ALA A 22 7.83 -0.95 9.75
C ALA A 22 8.81 -1.63 8.77
N ASN A 23 8.81 -2.97 8.74
CA ASN A 23 9.64 -3.73 7.79
C ASN A 23 9.06 -3.77 6.37
N VAL A 24 7.74 -3.55 6.22
CA VAL A 24 7.01 -3.70 4.97
C VAL A 24 6.11 -2.51 4.71
N THR A 25 5.91 -2.18 3.44
CA THR A 25 5.03 -1.11 3.00
C THR A 25 3.58 -1.58 2.94
N LEU A 26 2.68 -0.81 3.55
CA LEU A 26 1.29 -1.18 3.78
C LEU A 26 0.32 -0.13 3.22
N VAL A 27 -0.82 -0.60 2.77
CA VAL A 27 -1.97 0.24 2.41
C VAL A 27 -3.23 -0.31 3.07
N ARG A 28 -4.12 0.60 3.49
CA ARG A 28 -5.39 0.22 4.08
C ARG A 28 -6.32 -0.42 3.05
N THR A 29 -7.17 -1.34 3.52
CA THR A 29 -8.10 -2.12 2.70
C THR A 29 -9.04 -1.28 1.82
N ASP A 30 -9.63 -0.22 2.37
CA ASP A 30 -10.53 0.69 1.63
C ASP A 30 -9.84 1.45 0.49
N LEU A 31 -8.55 1.77 0.66
CA LEU A 31 -7.75 2.43 -0.34
C LEU A 31 -7.30 1.45 -1.41
N ALA A 32 -6.89 0.24 -1.02
CA ALA A 32 -6.56 -0.83 -1.96
C ALA A 32 -7.72 -1.16 -2.91
N GLN A 33 -8.97 -1.15 -2.43
CA GLN A 33 -10.16 -1.36 -3.27
C GLN A 33 -10.33 -0.31 -4.38
N LYS A 34 -9.84 0.92 -4.17
CA LYS A 34 -9.89 1.99 -5.17
C LYS A 34 -8.77 1.88 -6.19
N LEU A 35 -7.68 1.21 -5.85
CA LEU A 35 -6.59 0.95 -6.77
C LEU A 35 -7.03 -0.17 -7.73
N LYS A 36 -7.22 0.18 -9.01
CA LYS A 36 -7.54 -0.78 -10.10
C LYS A 36 -6.40 -1.78 -10.40
N GLY A 37 -5.46 -1.95 -9.48
CA GLY A 37 -4.34 -2.89 -9.63
C GLY A 37 -4.79 -4.33 -9.49
N ASN A 38 -3.97 -5.27 -9.96
CA ASN A 38 -4.17 -6.70 -9.73
C ASN A 38 -3.95 -6.99 -8.25
N PHE A 39 -4.98 -6.74 -7.43
CA PHE A 39 -4.98 -7.14 -6.03
C PHE A 39 -4.92 -8.67 -5.97
N ILE A 40 -3.77 -9.19 -5.58
CA ILE A 40 -3.58 -10.62 -5.38
C ILE A 40 -3.96 -10.90 -3.94
N TYR A 41 -5.17 -11.44 -3.76
CA TYR A 41 -5.58 -11.99 -2.48
C TYR A 41 -4.60 -13.09 -2.09
N THR A 42 -3.98 -12.97 -0.92
CA THR A 42 -3.14 -14.03 -0.36
C THR A 42 -3.75 -14.53 0.94
N ALA A 43 -3.61 -15.84 1.15
CA ALA A 43 -4.33 -16.63 2.15
C ALA A 43 -4.48 -15.98 3.55
N PRO A 44 -5.62 -16.19 4.23
CA PRO A 44 -6.03 -15.52 5.47
C PRO A 44 -5.19 -15.84 6.73
N ASN A 45 -4.05 -16.51 6.59
CA ASN A 45 -3.29 -17.08 7.70
C ASN A 45 -2.02 -16.28 8.05
N ILE A 46 -1.80 -15.11 7.45
CA ILE A 46 -0.66 -14.24 7.77
C ILE A 46 -1.19 -12.99 8.48
N SER A 47 -0.57 -12.66 9.62
CA SER A 47 -0.83 -11.43 10.35
C SER A 47 0.49 -10.73 10.64
N LEU A 48 0.46 -9.41 10.66
CA LEU A 48 1.57 -8.60 11.14
C LEU A 48 1.42 -8.37 12.64
N LYS A 49 2.54 -8.37 13.34
CA LYS A 49 2.61 -7.86 14.71
C LYS A 49 2.97 -6.37 14.62
N THR A 50 2.14 -5.51 15.17
CA THR A 50 2.39 -4.07 15.23
C THR A 50 3.37 -3.72 16.36
N ALA A 51 3.87 -2.49 16.38
CA ALA A 51 4.69 -1.99 17.48
C ALA A 51 3.96 -2.01 18.83
N THR A 52 2.63 -1.88 18.85
CA THR A 52 1.78 -2.02 20.05
C THR A 52 1.62 -3.49 20.50
N GLY A 53 2.06 -4.45 19.67
CA GLY A 53 1.90 -5.88 19.91
C GLY A 53 0.56 -6.45 19.43
N GLU A 54 -0.30 -5.63 18.84
CA GLU A 54 -1.56 -6.03 18.22
C GLU A 54 -1.31 -6.80 16.92
N LYS A 55 -2.33 -7.54 16.47
CA LYS A 55 -2.29 -8.27 15.20
C LYS A 55 -3.08 -7.51 14.14
N ALA A 56 -2.41 -7.14 13.05
CA ALA A 56 -3.07 -6.64 11.85
C ALA A 56 -3.19 -7.77 10.82
N VAL A 57 -4.41 -8.02 10.34
CA VAL A 57 -4.67 -9.05 9.31
C VAL A 57 -4.15 -8.55 7.96
N ILE A 58 -3.43 -9.42 7.24
CA ILE A 58 -3.03 -9.17 5.86
C ILE A 58 -4.09 -9.81 4.95
N HIS A 59 -4.67 -8.99 4.06
CA HIS A 59 -5.68 -9.43 3.10
C HIS A 59 -5.08 -9.82 1.75
N GLY A 60 -3.85 -9.37 1.47
CA GLY A 60 -3.22 -9.61 0.20
C GLY A 60 -2.06 -8.67 -0.06
N LYS A 61 -1.68 -8.61 -1.32
CA LYS A 61 -0.67 -7.70 -1.85
C LYS A 61 -1.06 -7.22 -3.23
N LEU A 62 -0.55 -6.05 -3.59
CA LEU A 62 -0.67 -5.49 -4.93
C LEU A 62 0.68 -4.92 -5.34
N ASP A 63 1.03 -5.05 -6.61
CA ASP A 63 2.15 -4.32 -7.16
C ASP A 63 1.61 -2.97 -7.66
N ALA A 64 2.15 -1.87 -7.13
CA ALA A 64 1.72 -0.51 -7.47
C ALA A 64 2.90 0.44 -7.58
N ALA A 65 2.67 1.54 -8.30
CA ALA A 65 3.63 2.60 -8.40
C ALA A 65 3.42 3.64 -7.30
N ILE A 66 4.46 3.90 -6.51
CA ILE A 66 4.52 4.99 -5.55
C ILE A 66 5.17 6.19 -6.25
N GLU A 67 4.45 7.30 -6.30
CA GLU A 67 4.91 8.55 -6.93
C GLU A 67 5.25 9.58 -5.86
N CYS A 68 6.49 10.07 -5.89
CA CYS A 68 6.99 11.13 -5.00
C CYS A 68 7.66 12.21 -5.83
N GLY A 69 7.01 13.37 -5.95
CA GLY A 69 7.46 14.43 -6.86
C GLY A 69 7.46 13.94 -8.31
N SER A 70 8.61 14.04 -8.99
CA SER A 70 8.78 13.55 -10.38
C SER A 70 9.25 12.09 -10.48
N ARG A 71 9.43 11.41 -9.34
CA ARG A 71 9.95 10.04 -9.29
C ARG A 71 8.81 9.05 -9.08
N LYS A 72 8.88 7.93 -9.78
CA LYS A 72 7.92 6.84 -9.71
C LYS A 72 8.65 5.52 -9.47
N PHE A 73 8.21 4.79 -8.45
CA PHE A 73 8.83 3.53 -8.03
C PHE A 73 7.78 2.43 -8.07
N GLN A 74 8.03 1.36 -8.82
CA GLN A 74 7.19 0.16 -8.74
C GLN A 74 7.56 -0.58 -7.46
N HIS A 75 6.57 -0.84 -6.60
CA HIS A 75 6.78 -1.50 -5.33
C HIS A 75 5.64 -2.47 -5.01
N ARG A 76 5.96 -3.51 -4.26
CA ARG A 76 4.95 -4.43 -3.75
C ARG A 76 4.42 -3.91 -2.43
N ILE A 77 3.11 -3.69 -2.37
CA ILE A 77 2.43 -3.14 -1.21
C ILE A 77 1.53 -4.22 -0.61
N TYR A 78 1.61 -4.42 0.69
CA TYR A 78 0.72 -5.31 1.43
C TYR A 78 -0.56 -4.58 1.83
N VAL A 79 -1.69 -5.28 1.79
CA VAL A 79 -3.00 -4.71 2.15
C VAL A 79 -3.39 -5.23 3.52
N ALA A 80 -3.64 -4.32 4.47
CA ALA A 80 -3.94 -4.66 5.85
C ALA A 80 -5.00 -3.74 6.47
N ASP A 81 -5.65 -4.21 7.53
CA ASP A 81 -6.54 -3.39 8.36
C ASP A 81 -5.70 -2.55 9.34
N ILE A 82 -5.18 -1.42 8.83
CA ILE A 82 -4.38 -0.45 9.58
C ILE A 82 -5.13 0.88 9.76
N THR A 83 -4.72 1.68 10.75
CA THR A 83 -5.30 3.01 11.02
C THR A 83 -4.90 4.02 9.96
N ASP A 84 -3.61 4.15 9.74
CA ASP A 84 -3.03 5.04 8.74
C ASP A 84 -3.41 4.58 7.34
N PRO A 85 -3.70 5.50 6.41
CA PRO A 85 -4.16 5.11 5.08
C PRO A 85 -3.04 4.40 4.28
N CYS A 86 -1.78 4.80 4.45
CA CYS A 86 -0.60 4.15 3.89
C CYS A 86 0.59 4.29 4.84
N ILE A 87 1.42 3.24 4.95
CA ILE A 87 2.68 3.24 5.70
C ILE A 87 3.80 2.83 4.74
N LEU A 88 4.83 3.66 4.60
CA LEU A 88 6.07 3.32 3.90
C LEU A 88 7.05 2.70 4.90
N GLY A 89 7.35 1.43 4.68
CA GLY A 89 8.30 0.67 5.48
C GLY A 89 9.71 0.70 4.90
N LEU A 90 10.62 0.05 5.62
CA LEU A 90 12.03 -0.06 5.25
C LEU A 90 12.27 -0.82 3.93
N ASP A 91 11.31 -1.61 3.46
CA ASP A 91 11.37 -2.25 2.14
C ASP A 91 11.31 -1.25 0.97
N PHE A 92 10.85 -0.02 1.22
CA PHE A 92 10.80 1.07 0.25
C PHE A 92 11.88 2.15 0.46
N LEU A 93 12.21 2.44 1.73
CA LEU A 93 13.13 3.52 2.13
C LEU A 93 14.60 3.19 1.84
#